data_AF-A0A4Y9US97-F1
#
_entry.id   AF-A0A4Y9US97-F1
#
_cell.length_a   1.000
_cell.length_b   1.000
_cell.length_c   1.000
_cell.angle_alpha   90.00
_cell.angle_beta   90.00
_cell.angle_gamma   90.00
#
_symmetry.space_group_name_H-M   'P 1'
#
loop_
_entity.id
_entity.type
_entity.pdbx_description
1 polymer ?
#
loop_
_entity_poly.entity_id
_entity_poly.type
_entity_poly.pdbx_seq_one_letter_code
_entity_poly.pdbx_strand_id
1 'polypeptide(L)'
;MKDDVGKDTPGDKNVAEYKIILRKVLDNRPSGTRLKLAAALGKNRSFVSQITNPAYLVPIPAKHVAVIFDVCHLSSAERAAFLDAYGRAHPGRLRAPHREARTRVITVTVPELGDDKRNRALEQLIVDLAAQLARFAESVG
;
A
#
# COMPACT_ATOMS: atom_id res chain seq x y z
N MET A 1 21.73 -5.76 38.55
CA MET A 1 21.07 -4.84 37.61
C MET A 1 21.70 -5.01 36.24
N LYS A 2 20.99 -5.56 35.25
CA LYS A 2 21.40 -5.49 33.85
C LYS A 2 20.39 -4.60 33.15
N ASP A 3 20.74 -3.32 33.05
CA ASP A 3 19.99 -2.35 32.25
C ASP A 3 20.44 -2.55 30.79
N ASP A 4 19.72 -3.42 30.08
CA ASP A 4 19.87 -3.57 28.63
C ASP A 4 19.00 -2.49 27.97
N VAL A 5 19.56 -1.29 27.84
CA VAL A 5 18.91 -0.17 27.14
C VAL A 5 18.86 -0.51 25.66
N GLY A 6 17.75 -1.10 25.24
CA GLY A 6 17.39 -1.32 23.84
C GLY A 6 17.57 -0.02 23.06
N LYS A 7 18.61 0.03 22.24
CA LYS A 7 18.94 1.17 21.41
C LYS A 7 17.95 1.21 20.24
N ASP A 8 16.80 1.84 20.46
CA ASP A 8 15.80 2.09 19.42
C ASP A 8 16.46 2.72 18.20
N THR A 9 16.64 1.94 17.14
CA THR A 9 17.25 2.42 15.90
C THR A 9 16.26 3.40 15.25
N PRO A 10 16.70 4.46 14.53
CA PRO A 10 15.77 5.39 13.88
C PRO A 10 14.70 4.71 13.01
N GLY A 11 15.03 3.57 12.39
CA GLY A 11 14.06 2.74 11.66
C GLY A 11 12.96 2.14 12.53
N ASP A 12 13.27 1.74 13.76
CA ASP A 12 12.33 1.14 14.71
C ASP A 12 11.31 2.16 15.21
N LYS A 13 11.78 3.38 15.53
CA LYS A 13 10.92 4.50 15.92
C LYS A 13 9.95 4.88 14.80
N ASN A 14 10.42 4.86 13.56
CA ASN A 14 9.59 5.20 12.41
C ASN A 14 8.53 4.11 12.13
N VAL A 15 8.83 2.82 12.35
CA VAL A 15 7.84 1.74 12.22
C VAL A 15 6.74 1.84 13.27
N ALA A 16 7.10 2.17 14.51
CA ALA A 16 6.13 2.34 15.58
C ALA A 16 5.12 3.48 15.29
N GLU A 17 5.57 4.55 14.65
CA GLU A 17 4.78 5.76 14.39
C GLU A 17 3.54 5.50 13.51
N TYR A 18 3.71 4.86 12.35
CA TYR A 18 2.55 4.57 11.49
C TYR A 18 1.63 3.49 12.10
N LYS A 19 2.17 2.60 12.95
CA LYS A 19 1.36 1.59 13.66
C LYS A 19 0.51 2.22 14.75
N ILE A 20 0.98 3.28 15.40
CA ILE A 20 0.16 4.07 16.34
C ILE A 20 -1.04 4.67 15.61
N ILE A 21 -0.83 5.21 14.40
CA ILE A 21 -1.93 5.77 13.58
C ILE A 21 -2.94 4.66 13.27
N LEU A 22 -2.47 3.51 12.75
CA LEU A 22 -3.35 2.38 12.43
C LEU A 22 -4.12 1.86 13.65
N ARG A 23 -3.48 1.77 14.81
CA ARG A 23 -4.11 1.36 16.07
C ARG A 23 -5.22 2.34 16.46
N LYS A 24 -4.95 3.65 16.45
CA LYS A 24 -5.94 4.69 16.76
C LYS A 24 -7.14 4.61 15.83
N VAL A 25 -6.92 4.38 14.53
CA VAL A 25 -8.03 4.20 13.59
C VAL A 25 -8.86 2.99 13.99
N LEU A 26 -8.24 1.84 14.25
CA LEU A 26 -8.97 0.61 14.60
C LEU A 26 -9.69 0.66 15.95
N ASP A 27 -9.18 1.41 16.91
CA ASP A 27 -9.84 1.63 18.21
C ASP A 27 -11.11 2.46 18.06
N ASN A 28 -11.16 3.36 17.06
CA ASN A 28 -12.32 4.18 16.71
C ASN A 28 -13.29 3.48 15.74
N ARG A 29 -13.15 2.17 15.51
CA ARG A 29 -14.00 1.39 14.59
C ARG A 29 -14.68 0.24 15.34
N PRO A 30 -15.82 -0.27 14.83
CA PRO A 30 -16.54 -1.35 15.48
C PRO A 30 -15.66 -2.59 15.72
N SER A 31 -15.90 -3.32 16.81
CA SER A 31 -15.11 -4.47 17.25
C SER A 31 -14.92 -5.55 16.17
N GLY A 32 -15.87 -5.67 15.23
CA GLY A 32 -15.81 -6.60 14.09
C GLY A 32 -14.80 -6.22 12.99
N THR A 33 -14.25 -5.00 12.99
CA THR A 33 -13.33 -4.51 11.94
C THR A 33 -12.03 -5.31 11.91
N ARG A 34 -11.50 -5.69 13.08
CA ARG A 34 -10.29 -6.53 13.17
C ARG A 34 -10.49 -7.91 12.56
N LEU A 35 -11.69 -8.48 12.68
CA LEU A 35 -12.04 -9.76 12.08
C LEU A 35 -12.17 -9.64 10.55
N LYS A 36 -12.86 -8.59 10.08
CA LYS A 36 -12.97 -8.28 8.64
C LYS A 36 -11.59 -8.05 8.01
N LEU A 37 -10.70 -7.36 8.72
CA LEU A 37 -9.33 -7.10 8.29
C LEU A 37 -8.53 -8.40 8.15
N ALA A 38 -8.63 -9.32 9.12
CA ALA A 38 -8.00 -10.63 9.03
C ALA A 38 -8.47 -11.40 7.78
N ALA A 39 -9.77 -11.42 7.54
CA ALA A 39 -10.38 -12.09 6.38
C ALA A 39 -9.92 -11.49 5.05
N ALA A 40 -9.98 -10.16 4.90
CA ALA A 40 -9.60 -9.46 3.67
C ALA A 40 -8.09 -9.58 3.35
N LEU A 41 -7.26 -9.71 4.38
CA LEU A 41 -5.81 -9.95 4.20
C LEU A 41 -5.48 -11.41 3.89
N GLY A 42 -6.44 -12.34 4.03
CA GLY A 42 -6.18 -13.78 3.97
C GLY A 42 -5.24 -14.25 5.09
N LYS A 43 -5.32 -13.63 6.28
CA LYS A 43 -4.43 -13.86 7.42
C LYS A 43 -5.19 -14.12 8.71
N ASN A 44 -4.47 -14.52 9.75
CA ASN A 44 -5.04 -14.80 11.07
C ASN A 44 -5.10 -13.55 11.98
N ARG A 45 -5.79 -13.68 13.12
CA ARG A 45 -5.90 -12.61 14.12
C ARG A 45 -4.54 -12.19 14.70
N SER A 46 -3.58 -13.11 14.78
CA SER A 46 -2.22 -12.81 15.25
C SER A 46 -1.50 -11.83 14.32
N PHE A 47 -1.66 -11.98 13.01
CA PHE A 47 -1.13 -11.04 12.03
C PHE A 47 -1.73 -9.63 12.22
N VAL A 48 -3.04 -9.54 12.43
CA VAL A 48 -3.71 -8.25 12.72
C VAL A 48 -3.17 -7.63 14.02
N SER A 49 -2.94 -8.43 15.06
CA SER A 49 -2.31 -7.96 16.30
C SER A 49 -0.88 -7.42 16.06
N GLN A 50 -0.08 -8.12 15.26
CA GLN A 50 1.29 -7.73 14.92
C GLN A 50 1.38 -6.43 14.12
N ILE A 51 0.49 -6.21 13.14
CA ILE A 51 0.51 -4.99 12.34
C ILE A 51 -0.05 -3.78 13.08
N THR A 52 -0.81 -3.99 14.16
CA THR A 52 -1.41 -2.93 14.99
C THR A 52 -0.66 -2.65 16.28
N ASN A 53 0.29 -3.51 16.65
CA ASN A 53 1.15 -3.33 17.82
C ASN A 53 2.38 -2.48 17.45
N PRO A 54 2.52 -1.24 17.99
CA PRO A 54 3.68 -0.39 17.73
C PRO A 54 5.00 -0.98 18.25
N ALA A 55 4.96 -1.81 19.29
CA ALA A 55 6.15 -2.47 19.84
C ALA A 55 6.63 -3.64 18.97
N TYR A 56 5.83 -4.09 18.00
CA TYR A 56 6.24 -5.11 17.06
C TYR A 56 6.91 -4.43 15.86
N LEU A 57 8.23 -4.42 15.80
CA LEU A 57 8.99 -3.59 14.84
C LEU A 57 9.07 -4.18 13.42
N VAL A 58 8.41 -5.30 13.15
CA VAL A 58 8.34 -5.86 11.80
C VAL A 58 7.46 -4.96 10.90
N PRO A 59 8.00 -4.48 9.77
CA PRO A 59 7.25 -3.66 8.83
C PRO A 59 5.98 -4.32 8.28
N ILE A 60 4.94 -3.51 8.02
CA ILE A 60 3.78 -3.98 7.26
C ILE A 60 4.19 -4.10 5.78
N PRO A 61 4.01 -5.25 5.12
CA PRO A 61 4.28 -5.36 3.68
C PRO A 61 3.41 -4.40 2.85
N ALA A 62 4.01 -3.70 1.88
CA ALA A 62 3.33 -2.69 1.06
C ALA A 62 2.04 -3.21 0.38
N LYS A 63 2.04 -4.47 -0.07
CA LYS A 63 0.87 -5.14 -0.67
C LYS A 63 -0.37 -5.18 0.22
N HIS A 64 -0.22 -5.02 1.53
CA HIS A 64 -1.32 -5.03 2.50
C HIS A 64 -1.85 -3.63 2.82
N VAL A 65 -1.12 -2.56 2.48
CA VAL A 65 -1.45 -1.18 2.86
C VAL A 65 -2.77 -0.73 2.26
N ALA A 66 -2.98 -0.96 0.95
CA ALA A 66 -4.24 -0.61 0.28
C ALA A 66 -5.46 -1.30 0.91
N VAL A 67 -5.37 -2.63 1.12
CA VAL A 67 -6.44 -3.42 1.75
C VAL A 67 -6.74 -2.94 3.17
N ILE A 68 -5.72 -2.57 3.94
CA ILE A 68 -5.89 -2.00 5.29
C ILE A 68 -6.71 -0.70 5.22
N PHE A 69 -6.38 0.19 4.28
CA PHE A 69 -7.07 1.48 4.14
C PHE A 69 -8.54 1.34 3.78
N ASP A 70 -8.86 0.37 2.93
CA ASP A 70 -10.22 0.15 2.47
C ASP A 70 -11.08 -0.52 3.54
N VAL A 71 -10.56 -1.56 4.20
CA VAL A 71 -11.30 -2.29 5.24
C VAL A 71 -11.48 -1.48 6.51
N CYS A 72 -10.48 -0.68 6.89
CA CYS A 72 -10.56 0.16 8.08
C CYS A 72 -11.25 1.50 7.81
N HIS A 73 -11.66 1.76 6.56
CA HIS A 73 -12.26 3.01 6.09
C HIS A 73 -11.48 4.23 6.59
N LEU A 74 -10.18 4.28 6.27
CA LEU A 74 -9.36 5.45 6.59
C LEU A 74 -9.81 6.63 5.73
N SER A 75 -10.04 7.77 6.36
CA SER A 75 -10.24 9.07 5.70
C SER A 75 -8.98 9.50 4.95
N SER A 76 -9.11 10.43 4.01
CA SER A 76 -7.97 10.95 3.24
C SER A 76 -6.86 11.53 4.13
N ALA A 77 -7.23 12.19 5.24
CA ALA A 77 -6.27 12.73 6.20
C ALA A 77 -5.51 11.63 6.96
N GLU A 78 -6.21 10.58 7.41
CA GLU A 78 -5.60 9.43 8.09
C GLU A 78 -4.68 8.65 7.14
N ARG A 79 -5.08 8.47 5.87
CA ARG A 79 -4.25 7.85 4.82
C ARG A 79 -2.96 8.64 4.59
N ALA A 80 -3.06 9.96 4.43
CA ALA A 80 -1.90 10.82 4.24
C ALA A 80 -0.92 10.76 5.42
N ALA A 81 -1.43 10.88 6.65
CA ALA A 81 -0.63 10.78 7.86
C ALA A 81 0.05 9.41 8.01
N PHE A 82 -0.66 8.32 7.69
CA PHE A 82 -0.06 6.98 7.69
C PHE A 82 1.05 6.86 6.65
N LEU A 83 0.82 7.32 5.41
CA LEU A 83 1.79 7.19 4.33
C LEU A 83 3.06 8.00 4.55
N ASP A 84 2.95 9.20 5.14
CA ASP A 84 4.11 10.00 5.54
C ASP A 84 5.01 9.25 6.54
N ALA A 85 4.42 8.74 7.63
CA ALA A 85 5.14 7.96 8.64
C ALA A 85 5.67 6.63 8.09
N TYR A 86 4.88 5.94 7.25
CA TYR A 86 5.27 4.71 6.57
C TYR A 86 6.45 4.93 5.62
N GLY A 87 6.50 6.08 4.94
CA GLY A 87 7.60 6.47 4.07
C GLY A 87 8.90 6.71 4.85
N ARG A 88 8.82 7.45 5.96
CA ARG A 88 9.95 7.68 6.87
C ARG A 88 10.52 6.38 7.44
N ALA A 89 9.66 5.38 7.68
CA ALA A 89 10.06 4.05 8.17
C ALA A 89 10.77 3.18 7.12
N HIS A 90 10.66 3.53 5.84
CA HIS A 90 11.10 2.70 4.73
C HIS A 90 12.00 3.46 3.74
N PRO A 91 13.14 4.02 4.19
CA PRO A 91 14.00 4.89 3.38
C PRO A 91 14.68 4.21 2.17
N GLY A 92 14.66 2.88 2.08
CA GLY A 92 15.11 2.11 0.90
C GLY A 92 13.98 1.57 0.01
N ARG A 93 12.74 1.58 0.49
CA ARG A 93 11.56 1.05 -0.23
C ARG A 93 10.82 2.14 -1.02
N LEU A 94 11.11 3.41 -0.73
CA LEU A 94 10.72 4.58 -1.53
C LEU A 94 11.76 4.97 -2.61
N ARG A 95 12.92 4.29 -2.69
CA ARG A 95 13.91 4.50 -3.78
C ARG A 95 13.54 3.81 -5.09
N ALA A 96 12.42 3.11 -5.16
CA ALA A 96 11.66 3.07 -6.40
C ALA A 96 10.71 4.26 -6.30
N PRO A 97 10.88 5.32 -7.12
CA PRO A 97 10.06 6.50 -6.99
C PRO A 97 8.63 6.13 -7.37
N HIS A 98 7.81 5.81 -6.37
CA HIS A 98 6.46 6.34 -6.35
C HIS A 98 6.57 7.86 -6.06
N ARG A 99 7.18 8.60 -7.01
CA ARG A 99 6.48 9.77 -7.55
C ARG A 99 5.08 9.21 -7.77
N GLU A 100 4.04 9.75 -7.14
CA GLU A 100 2.69 9.46 -7.63
C GLU A 100 2.84 9.54 -9.14
N ALA A 101 2.83 8.39 -9.83
CA ALA A 101 2.90 8.39 -11.26
C ALA A 101 1.66 9.21 -11.55
N ARG A 102 1.83 10.43 -12.05
CA ARG A 102 0.72 11.33 -12.33
C ARG A 102 0.03 10.66 -13.51
N THR A 103 -0.74 9.63 -13.20
CA THR A 103 -1.34 8.71 -14.14
C THR A 103 -2.55 9.46 -14.63
N ARG A 104 -2.47 9.85 -15.90
CA ARG A 104 -3.62 10.36 -16.62
C ARG A 104 -4.27 9.17 -17.29
N VAL A 105 -5.56 8.99 -17.02
CA VAL A 105 -6.37 7.98 -17.72
C VAL A 105 -6.76 8.56 -19.07
N ILE A 106 -6.47 7.81 -20.13
CA ILE A 106 -6.90 8.10 -21.48
C ILE A 106 -7.82 6.96 -21.91
N THR A 107 -9.07 7.27 -22.25
CA THR A 107 -10.03 6.30 -22.79
C THR A 107 -9.95 6.34 -24.31
N VAL A 108 -9.81 5.18 -24.94
CA VAL A 108 -9.72 5.04 -26.40
C VAL A 108 -10.86 4.15 -26.88
N THR A 109 -11.63 4.63 -27.84
CA THR A 109 -12.64 3.84 -28.54
C THR A 109 -11.99 3.11 -29.69
N VAL A 110 -12.22 1.81 -29.80
CA VAL A 110 -11.68 1.00 -30.89
C VAL A 110 -12.78 0.25 -31.64
N PRO A 111 -12.56 -0.09 -32.92
CA PRO A 111 -13.51 -0.87 -33.69
C PRO A 111 -13.72 -2.26 -33.10
N GLU A 112 -14.96 -2.73 -33.09
CA GLU A 112 -15.28 -4.12 -32.81
C GLU A 112 -15.01 -4.97 -34.06
N LEU A 113 -14.14 -5.97 -33.95
CA LEU A 113 -13.64 -6.75 -35.08
C LEU A 113 -14.49 -8.01 -35.38
N GLY A 114 -15.62 -8.19 -34.69
CA GLY A 114 -16.56 -9.29 -34.89
C GLY A 114 -16.04 -10.69 -34.52
N ASP A 115 -14.85 -10.78 -33.91
CA ASP A 115 -14.22 -12.01 -33.42
C ASP A 115 -13.53 -11.73 -32.09
N ASP A 116 -13.93 -12.43 -31.04
CA ASP A 116 -13.39 -12.30 -29.68
C ASP A 116 -11.87 -12.49 -29.61
N LYS A 117 -11.30 -13.32 -30.50
CA LYS A 117 -9.85 -13.51 -30.54
C LYS A 117 -9.15 -12.27 -31.10
N ARG A 118 -9.74 -11.64 -32.11
CA ARG A 118 -9.21 -10.41 -32.72
C ARG A 118 -9.43 -9.20 -31.82
N ASN A 119 -10.57 -9.13 -31.14
CA ASN A 119 -10.85 -8.08 -30.14
C ASN A 119 -9.81 -8.13 -29.00
N ARG A 120 -9.57 -9.32 -28.43
CA ARG A 120 -8.52 -9.49 -27.41
C ARG A 120 -7.12 -9.16 -27.93
N ALA A 121 -6.80 -9.52 -29.17
CA ALA A 121 -5.52 -9.16 -29.77
C ALA A 121 -5.38 -7.63 -29.91
N LEU A 122 -6.44 -6.93 -30.32
CA LEU A 122 -6.46 -5.47 -30.43
C LEU A 122 -6.31 -4.79 -29.06
N GLU A 123 -7.05 -5.27 -28.05
CA GLU A 123 -6.92 -4.79 -26.67
C GLU A 123 -5.50 -4.98 -26.14
N GLN A 124 -4.90 -6.16 -26.37
CA GLN A 124 -3.55 -6.45 -25.93
C GLN A 124 -2.51 -5.52 -26.58
N LEU A 125 -2.66 -5.22 -27.88
CA LEU A 125 -1.78 -4.26 -28.57
C LEU A 125 -1.83 -2.86 -27.95
N ILE A 126 -3.00 -2.40 -27.51
CA ILE A 126 -3.16 -1.10 -26.85
C ILE A 126 -2.50 -1.12 -25.47
N VAL A 127 -2.68 -2.20 -24.71
CA VAL A 127 -2.04 -2.38 -23.40
C VAL A 127 -0.53 -2.39 -23.54
N ASP A 128 0.00 -3.12 -24.53
CA ASP A 128 1.43 -3.23 -24.77
C ASP A 128 2.03 -1.87 -25.19
N LEU A 129 1.35 -1.12 -26.06
CA LEU A 129 1.74 0.22 -26.45
C LEU A 129 1.77 1.17 -25.24
N ALA A 130 0.74 1.15 -24.39
CA ALA A 130 0.70 1.97 -23.18
C ALA A 130 1.86 1.63 -22.23
N ALA A 131 2.17 0.34 -22.07
CA ALA A 131 3.30 -0.12 -21.25
C ALA A 131 4.67 0.28 -21.85
N GLN A 132 4.80 0.35 -23.16
CA GLN A 132 6.01 0.87 -23.82
C GLN A 132 6.16 2.38 -23.59
N LEU A 133 5.08 3.16 -23.76
CA LEU A 133 5.09 4.60 -23.53
C LEU A 133 5.41 4.96 -22.08
N ALA A 134 4.90 4.19 -21.11
CA ALA A 134 5.21 4.37 -19.70
C ALA A 134 6.72 4.19 -19.42
N ARG A 135 7.30 3.10 -19.94
CA ARG A 135 8.75 2.84 -19.83
C ARG A 135 9.59 3.92 -20.51
N PHE A 136 9.14 4.43 -21.66
CA PHE A 136 9.82 5.52 -22.35
C PHE A 136 9.77 6.83 -21.52
N ALA A 137 8.61 7.18 -20.96
CA ALA A 137 8.48 8.36 -20.12
C ALA A 137 9.37 8.31 -18.87
N GLU A 138 9.57 7.13 -18.28
CA GLU A 138 10.53 6.92 -17.19
C GLU A 138 11.99 7.08 -17.62
N SER A 139 12.34 6.78 -18.88
CA SER A 139 13.70 6.92 -19.41
C SER A 139 14.10 8.35 -19.80
N VAL A 140 13.12 9.22 -20.04
CA VAL A 140 13.35 10.61 -20.51
C VAL A 140 13.20 11.63 -19.36
N GLY A 141 12.60 11.23 -18.24
CA GLY A 141 12.42 12.06 -17.03
C GLY A 141 13.55 11.93 -16.02
#